data_AF-A0A3D4WAZ4-F1
#
_entry.id   AF-A0A3D4WAZ4-F1
#
_cell.length_a   1.000
_cell.length_b   1.000
_cell.length_c   1.000
_cell.angle_alpha   90.00
_cell.angle_beta   90.00
_cell.angle_gamma   90.00
#
_symmetry.space_group_name_H-M   'P 1'
#
loop_
_entity.id
_entity.type
_entity.pdbx_description
1 polymer ?
#
loop_
_entity_poly.entity_id
_entity_poly.type
_entity_poly.pdbx_seq_one_letter_code
_entity_poly.pdbx_strand_id
1 'polypeptide(L)' 'MHRFILKRLYYGLFVLLGVITLVFLLFNVLPGDPARMMLGQRADMASVEAINRELGLDRPLMVQYLGFL' A
#
# COMPACT_ATOMS: atom_id res chain seq x y z
N MET A 1 -31.31 -5.57 17.74
CA MET A 1 -30.69 -6.02 16.48
C MET A 1 -29.74 -4.98 15.85
N HIS A 2 -30.11 -3.70 15.73
CA HIS A 2 -29.24 -2.63 15.18
C HIS A 2 -27.83 -2.60 15.81
N ARG A 3 -27.72 -2.62 17.15
CA ARG A 3 -26.44 -2.60 17.86
C ARG A 3 -25.53 -3.82 17.59
N PHE A 4 -26.12 -4.97 17.26
CA PHE A 4 -25.38 -6.16 16.86
C PHE A 4 -24.82 -6.04 15.44
N ILE A 5 -25.63 -5.50 14.51
CA ILE A 5 -25.22 -5.23 13.13
C ILE A 5 -24.10 -4.18 13.08
N LEU A 6 -24.24 -3.07 13.83
CA LEU A 6 -23.18 -2.05 13.93
C LEU A 6 -21.87 -2.62 14.49
N LYS A 7 -21.93 -3.44 15.55
CA LYS A 7 -20.72 -4.10 16.08
C LYS A 7 -20.04 -4.95 15.01
N ARG A 8 -20.83 -5.75 14.29
CA ARG A 8 -20.30 -6.66 13.27
C ARG A 8 -19.69 -5.92 12.08
N LEU A 9 -20.30 -4.84 11.63
CA LEU A 9 -19.71 -3.95 10.62
C LEU A 9 -18.41 -3.32 11.12
N TYR A 10 -18.38 -2.84 12.37
CA TYR A 10 -17.17 -2.24 12.95
C TYR A 10 -16.01 -3.25 12.99
N TYR A 11 -16.25 -4.48 13.47
CA TYR A 11 -15.22 -5.52 13.47
C TYR A 11 -14.77 -5.87 12.04
N GLY A 12 -15.71 -5.98 11.09
CA GLY A 12 -15.39 -6.26 9.69
C GLY A 12 -14.51 -5.16 9.08
N LEU A 13 -14.85 -3.89 9.31
CA LEU A 13 -14.05 -2.75 8.86
C LEU A 13 -12.66 -2.79 9.49
N PHE A 14 -12.55 -3.07 10.79
CA PHE A 14 -11.27 -3.13 11.47
C PHE A 14 -10.37 -4.26 10.95
N VAL A 15 -10.95 -5.42 10.67
CA VAL A 15 -10.22 -6.54 10.03
C VAL A 15 -9.78 -6.15 8.62
N LEU A 16 -10.65 -5.53 7.82
CA LEU A 16 -10.32 -5.09 6.47
C LEU A 16 -9.15 -4.09 6.49
N LEU A 17 -9.23 -3.07 7.36
CA LEU A 17 -8.16 -2.10 7.57
C LEU A 17 -6.86 -2.78 7.98
N GLY A 18 -6.92 -3.77 8.88
CA GLY A 18 -5.75 -4.57 9.27
C GLY A 18 -5.12 -5.30 8.09
N VAL A 19 -5.93 -5.97 7.26
CA VAL A 19 -5.45 -6.69 6.07
C VAL A 19 -4.86 -5.73 5.04
N ILE A 20 -5.54 -4.63 4.72
CA ILE A 20 -5.05 -3.59 3.79
C ILE A 20 -3.71 -3.05 4.26
N THR A 21 -3.58 -2.76 5.56
CA THR A 21 -2.33 -2.28 6.16
C THR A 21 -1.22 -3.31 6.05
N LEU A 22 -1.50 -4.59 6.32
CA LEU A 22 -0.51 -5.65 6.19
C LEU A 22 -0.03 -5.80 4.74
N VAL A 23 -0.96 -5.83 3.78
CA VAL A 23 -0.61 -5.89 2.35
C VAL A 23 0.21 -4.67 1.96
N PHE A 24 -0.21 -3.46 2.37
CA PHE A 24 0.55 -2.24 2.09
C PHE A 24 1.99 -2.34 2.60
N LEU A 25 2.20 -2.74 3.85
CA LEU A 25 3.54 -2.90 4.42
C LEU A 25 4.37 -3.96 3.69
N LEU A 26 3.76 -5.11 3.37
CA LEU A 26 4.44 -6.20 2.67
C LEU A 26 4.92 -5.82 1.27
N PHE A 27 4.19 -4.94 0.57
CA PHE A 27 4.49 -4.58 -0.83
C PHE A 27 5.10 -3.19 -1.03
N ASN A 28 4.98 -2.27 -0.07
CA ASN A 28 5.51 -0.90 -0.19
C ASN A 28 6.65 -0.60 0.80
N VAL A 29 6.77 -1.34 1.91
CA VAL A 29 7.78 -1.06 2.96
C VAL A 29 8.83 -2.17 3.07
N LEU A 30 8.41 -3.44 3.03
CA LEU A 30 9.34 -4.57 3.06
C LEU A 30 10.30 -4.61 1.85
N PRO A 31 9.83 -4.43 0.61
CA PRO A 31 10.74 -4.30 -0.51
C PRO A 31 11.43 -2.94 -0.42
N GLY A 32 12.77 -2.93 -0.44
CA GLY A 32 13.54 -1.68 -0.40
C GLY A 32 13.22 -0.72 -1.56
N ASP A 33 12.74 -1.23 -2.70
CA ASP A 33 12.26 -0.42 -3.84
C ASP A 33 11.20 -1.21 -4.64
N PRO A 34 9.89 -0.87 -4.54
CA PRO A 34 8.82 -1.57 -5.25
C PRO A 34 8.94 -1.44 -6.77
N ALA A 35 9.37 -0.28 -7.27
CA ALA A 35 9.54 -0.06 -8.71
C ALA A 35 10.64 -0.96 -9.29
N ARG A 36 11.74 -1.18 -8.56
CA ARG A 36 12.76 -2.17 -8.96
C ARG A 36 12.27 -3.61 -8.92
N MET A 37 11.33 -3.93 -8.03
CA MET A 37 10.72 -5.26 -7.99
C MET A 37 9.85 -5.49 -9.25
N MET A 38 9.14 -4.45 -9.71
CA MET A 38 8.31 -4.52 -10.91
C MET A 38 9.13 -4.50 -12.22
N LEU A 39 10.13 -3.62 -12.32
CA LEU A 39 10.95 -3.46 -13.53
C LEU A 39 12.11 -4.47 -13.62
N GLY A 40 12.44 -5.14 -12.50
CA GLY A 40 13.57 -6.05 -12.38
C GLY A 40 14.90 -5.34 -12.09
N GLN A 41 15.88 -6.09 -11.58
CA GLN A 41 17.17 -5.56 -11.09
C GLN A 41 18.07 -4.92 -12.17
N ARG A 42 17.74 -5.08 -13.45
CA ARG A 42 18.50 -4.51 -14.58
C ARG A 42 17.86 -3.24 -15.16
N ALA A 43 16.78 -2.75 -14.55
CA ALA A 43 16.13 -1.51 -14.96
C ALA A 43 17.08 -0.32 -14.79
N ASP A 44 17.07 0.59 -15.76
CA ASP A 44 17.84 1.82 -15.65
C ASP A 44 17.22 2.73 -14.56
N MET A 45 18.06 3.56 -13.92
CA MET A 45 17.65 4.41 -12.80
C MET A 45 16.57 5.43 -13.21
N ALA A 46 16.61 5.95 -14.44
CA ALA A 46 15.62 6.90 -14.93
C ALA A 46 14.24 6.25 -15.11
N SER A 47 14.19 5.00 -15.61
CA SER A 47 12.93 4.24 -15.66
C SER A 47 12.36 3.97 -14.27
N VAL A 48 13.22 3.62 -13.30
CA VAL A 48 12.81 3.40 -11.90
C VAL A 48 12.25 4.69 -11.29
N GLU A 49 12.91 5.82 -11.48
CA GLU A 49 12.43 7.12 -10.98
C GLU A 49 11.12 7.56 -11.66
N ALA A 50 10.98 7.32 -12.97
CA ALA A 50 9.76 7.63 -13.70
C ALA A 50 8.57 6.83 -13.14
N ILE A 51 8.74 5.52 -12.95
CA ILE A 51 7.73 4.65 -12.35
C ILE A 51 7.45 5.05 -10.89
N ASN A 52 8.48 5.38 -10.11
CA ASN A 52 8.28 5.84 -8.73
C ASN A 52 7.41 7.09 -8.66
N ARG A 53 7.60 8.06 -9.58
CA ARG A 53 6.75 9.26 -9.64
C ARG A 53 5.34 8.97 -10.16
N GLU A 54 5.22 8.10 -11.16
CA GLU A 54 3.94 7.73 -11.76
C GLU A 54 3.05 6.99 -10.75
N LEU A 55 3.64 6.06 -9.99
CA LEU A 55 2.97 5.31 -8.93
C LEU A 55 2.90 6.07 -7.60
N GLY A 56 3.54 7.24 -7.50
CA GLY A 56 3.58 8.05 -6.27
C GLY A 56 4.36 7.42 -5.11
N LEU A 57 5.26 6.47 -5.41
CA LEU A 57 6.14 5.80 -4.46
C LEU A 57 7.22 6.73 -3.90
N ASP A 58 7.41 7.90 -4.52
CA ASP A 58 8.25 9.00 -4.04
C ASP A 58 7.61 9.85 -2.93
N ARG A 59 6.30 9.67 -2.69
CA ARG A 59 5.55 10.45 -1.70
C ARG A 59 5.74 9.91 -0.28
N PRO A 60 5.45 10.69 0.79
CA PRO A 60 5.48 10.18 2.15
C PRO A 60 4.60 8.93 2.31
N LEU A 61 5.05 7.95 3.09
CA LEU A 61 4.34 6.68 3.30
C LEU A 61 2.87 6.86 3.70
N MET A 62 2.55 7.91 4.46
CA MET A 62 1.18 8.19 4.87
C MET A 62 0.29 8.60 3.67
N VAL A 63 0.85 9.30 2.69
CA VAL A 63 0.15 9.65 1.44
C VAL A 63 -0.04 8.41 0.57
N GLN A 64 0.98 7.55 0.48
CA GLN A 64 0.88 6.28 -0.25
C GLN A 64 -0.17 5.36 0.38
N TYR A 65 -0.19 5.26 1.71
CA TYR A 65 -1.16 4.46 2.45
C TYR A 65 -2.59 4.96 2.27
N LEU A 66 -2.82 6.28 2.33
CA LEU A 66 -4.14 6.87 2.07
C LEU A 66 -4.61 6.69 0.62
N GLY A 67 -3.69 6.60 -0.34
CA GLY A 67 -4.03 6.26 -1.73
C GLY A 67 -4.33 4.76 -1.94
N PHE A 68 -3.89 3.89 -1.02
CA PHE A 68 -4.11 2.45 -1.06
C PHE A 68 -5.37 2.00 -0.30
N LEU A 69 -5.85 2.83 0.64
CA LEU A 69 -7.07 2.59 1.44
C LEU A 69 -8.34 2.79 0.60
#